data_AF-A0A4E0QZ99-F1
#
_entry.id   AF-A0A4E0QZ99-F1
#
_cell.length_a   1.000
_cell.length_b   1.000
_cell.length_c   1.000
_cell.angle_alpha   90.00
_cell.angle_beta   90.00
_cell.angle_gamma   90.00
#
_symmetry.space_group_name_H-M   'P 1'
#
loop_
_entity.id
_entity.type
_entity.pdbx_description
1 polymer ?
#
loop_
_entity_poly.entity_id
_entity_poly.type
_entity_poly.pdbx_seq_one_letter_code
_entity_poly.pdbx_strand_id
1 'polypeptide(L)'
;MATASIRNAVAAALKEHKPTSGVSFGTAGFRCQASKLSGIAFRVGVLAAVRSLNKGQFVGVMITASHNPPGDNGIKLIDPDGGMLKASWEPVVMEFMECSESDGSTWLAGHLNNPESKSS
;
A
#
# COMPACT_ATOMS: atom_id res chain seq x y z
N MET A 1 9.17 -12.38 -11.39
CA MET A 1 9.78 -11.93 -10.12
C MET A 1 10.34 -10.52 -10.30
N ALA A 2 10.13 -9.61 -9.35
CA ALA A 2 10.77 -8.29 -9.43
C ALA A 2 12.29 -8.44 -9.29
N THR A 3 13.03 -7.82 -10.20
CA THR A 3 14.49 -7.84 -10.20
C THR A 3 15.02 -7.09 -8.98
N ALA A 4 16.26 -7.35 -8.58
CA ALA A 4 16.93 -6.58 -7.52
C ALA A 4 16.94 -5.08 -7.84
N SER A 5 17.04 -4.72 -9.12
CA SER A 5 16.96 -3.33 -9.59
C SER A 5 15.62 -2.67 -9.24
N ILE A 6 14.48 -3.33 -9.47
CA ILE A 6 13.16 -2.79 -9.10
C ILE A 6 13.04 -2.62 -7.59
N ARG A 7 13.45 -3.63 -6.82
CA ARG A 7 13.35 -3.57 -5.35
C ARG A 7 14.19 -2.43 -4.77
N ASN A 8 15.40 -2.23 -5.28
CA ASN A 8 16.27 -1.13 -4.83
C ASN A 8 15.74 0.23 -5.26
N ALA A 9 15.15 0.35 -6.45
CA ALA A 9 14.53 1.59 -6.91
C ALA A 9 13.34 1.99 -6.02
N VAL A 10 12.48 1.03 -5.67
CA VAL A 10 11.36 1.28 -4.73
C VAL A 10 11.89 1.64 -3.34
N ALA A 11 12.88 0.91 -2.83
CA ALA A 11 13.50 1.18 -1.53
C ALA A 11 14.07 2.60 -1.45
N ALA A 12 14.78 3.05 -2.50
CA ALA A 12 15.28 4.42 -2.58
C ALA A 12 14.15 5.46 -2.59
N ALA A 13 13.06 5.20 -3.30
CA ALA A 13 11.91 6.10 -3.37
C ALA A 13 11.15 6.23 -2.03
N LEU A 14 11.25 5.25 -1.12
CA LEU A 14 10.66 5.36 0.22
C LEU A 14 11.23 6.52 1.05
N LYS A 15 12.47 6.93 0.76
CA LYS A 15 13.13 8.08 1.39
C LYS A 15 12.43 9.39 1.08
N GLU A 16 12.04 9.57 -0.19
CA GLU A 16 11.39 10.77 -0.71
C GLU A 16 9.88 10.76 -0.39
N HIS A 17 9.27 9.57 -0.34
CA HIS A 17 7.85 9.37 -0.10
C HIS A 17 7.55 8.87 1.31
N LYS A 18 7.95 9.66 2.31
CA LYS A 18 7.63 9.40 3.72
C LYS A 18 6.12 9.57 3.96
N PRO A 19 5.46 8.61 4.62
CA PRO A 19 4.05 8.77 4.97
C PRO A 19 3.90 9.75 6.12
N THR A 20 2.71 10.34 6.22
CA THR A 20 2.36 11.14 7.40
C THR A 20 2.10 10.21 8.58
N SER A 21 2.80 10.41 9.68
CA SER A 21 2.63 9.60 10.91
C SER A 21 1.22 9.72 11.49
N GLY A 22 0.77 8.65 12.14
CA GLY A 22 -0.51 8.62 12.86
C GLY A 22 -1.76 8.48 11.98
N VAL A 23 -1.60 8.15 10.69
CA VAL A 23 -2.73 7.82 9.81
C VAL A 23 -2.90 6.30 9.76
N SER A 24 -4.05 5.80 10.20
CA SER A 24 -4.37 4.37 10.16
C SER A 24 -5.10 3.99 8.87
N PHE A 25 -4.88 2.73 8.45
CA PHE A 25 -5.70 2.07 7.45
C PHE A 25 -6.86 1.35 8.15
N GLY A 26 -8.06 1.44 7.58
CA GLY A 26 -9.22 0.69 8.05
C GLY A 26 -10.16 0.33 6.89
N THR A 27 -11.40 -0.01 7.20
CA THR A 27 -12.41 -0.48 6.23
C THR A 27 -12.56 0.44 5.01
N ALA A 28 -12.36 1.75 5.19
CA ALA A 28 -12.49 2.74 4.13
C ALA A 28 -11.17 3.14 3.44
N GLY A 29 -10.07 2.44 3.75
CA GLY A 29 -8.70 2.82 3.39
C GLY A 29 -8.15 3.94 4.27
N PHE A 30 -7.18 4.69 3.74
CA PHE A 30 -6.68 5.91 4.37
C PHE A 30 -7.64 7.07 4.08
N ARG A 31 -7.98 7.86 5.10
CA ARG A 31 -8.73 9.12 4.94
C ARG A 31 -8.18 10.17 5.88
N CYS A 32 -7.79 11.31 5.31
CA CYS A 32 -7.30 12.46 6.05
C CYS A 32 -7.24 13.68 5.11
N GLN A 33 -6.73 14.79 5.63
CA GLN A 33 -6.45 15.98 4.83
C GLN A 33 -5.57 15.61 3.61
N ALA A 34 -5.94 16.10 2.42
CA ALA A 34 -5.29 15.72 1.17
C ALA A 34 -3.76 15.97 1.16
N SER A 35 -3.30 17.02 1.87
CA SER A 35 -1.87 17.35 2.03
C SER A 35 -1.05 16.25 2.71
N LYS A 36 -1.68 15.35 3.47
CA LYS A 36 -1.03 14.26 4.21
C LYS A 36 -0.87 12.98 3.38
N LEU A 37 -1.51 12.90 2.21
CA LEU A 37 -1.61 11.66 1.45
C LEU A 37 -0.49 11.42 0.44
N SER A 38 0.41 12.37 0.18
CA SER A 38 1.42 12.22 -0.90
C SER A 38 2.31 10.97 -0.73
N GLY A 39 2.97 10.81 0.43
CA GLY A 39 3.77 9.62 0.70
C GLY A 39 2.94 8.34 0.85
N ILE A 40 1.72 8.46 1.38
CA ILE A 40 0.77 7.36 1.49
C ILE A 40 0.37 6.85 0.10
N ALA A 41 0.09 7.74 -0.85
CA ALA A 41 -0.32 7.42 -2.21
C ALA A 41 0.76 6.62 -2.95
N PHE A 42 2.03 7.04 -2.84
CA PHE A 42 3.15 6.30 -3.41
C PHE A 42 3.18 4.86 -2.87
N ARG A 43 3.14 4.71 -1.54
CA ARG A 43 3.24 3.41 -0.89
C ARG A 43 2.02 2.52 -1.18
N VAL A 44 0.82 3.09 -1.28
CA VAL A 44 -0.37 2.36 -1.74
C VAL A 44 -0.21 1.87 -3.18
N GLY A 45 0.41 2.65 -4.06
CA GLY A 45 0.72 2.21 -5.43
C GLY A 45 1.64 0.98 -5.46
N VAL A 46 2.67 0.95 -4.61
CA VAL A 46 3.54 -0.23 -4.45
C VAL A 46 2.75 -1.42 -3.91
N LEU A 47 1.93 -1.21 -2.87
CA LEU A 47 1.09 -2.26 -2.29
C LEU A 47 0.09 -2.84 -3.32
N ALA A 48 -0.50 -1.99 -4.16
CA ALA A 48 -1.39 -2.42 -5.25
C ALA A 48 -0.65 -3.33 -6.23
N ALA A 49 0.57 -2.95 -6.62
CA ALA A 49 1.41 -3.76 -7.51
C ALA A 49 1.79 -5.10 -6.88
N VAL A 50 2.22 -5.12 -5.61
CA VAL A 50 2.54 -6.36 -4.88
C VAL A 50 1.30 -7.25 -4.77
N ARG A 51 0.14 -6.69 -4.40
CA ARG A 51 -1.12 -7.44 -4.29
C ARG A 51 -1.53 -8.04 -5.64
N SER A 52 -1.42 -7.26 -6.72
CA SER A 52 -1.74 -7.71 -8.07
C SER A 52 -0.82 -8.84 -8.52
N LEU A 53 0.48 -8.73 -8.27
CA LEU A 53 1.45 -9.79 -8.57
C LEU A 53 1.20 -11.07 -7.75
N ASN A 54 0.82 -10.94 -6.48
CA ASN A 54 0.51 -12.09 -5.62
C ASN A 54 -0.77 -12.82 -6.06
N LYS A 55 -1.75 -12.09 -6.60
CA LYS A 55 -3.02 -12.66 -7.08
C LYS A 55 -3.02 -13.05 -8.56
N GLY A 56 -2.08 -12.53 -9.35
CA GLY A 56 -2.10 -12.68 -10.81
C GLY A 56 -3.31 -12.01 -11.47
N GLN A 57 -3.89 -10.99 -10.81
CA GLN A 57 -5.14 -10.35 -11.20
C GLN A 57 -5.07 -8.83 -11.00
N PHE A 58 -6.01 -8.09 -11.60
CA PHE A 58 -6.10 -6.65 -11.42
C PHE A 58 -6.49 -6.28 -9.99
N VAL A 59 -5.81 -5.28 -9.44
CA VAL A 59 -6.10 -4.67 -8.14
C VAL A 59 -6.39 -3.20 -8.39
N GLY A 60 -7.51 -2.72 -7.86
CA GLY A 60 -7.93 -1.33 -8.01
C GLY A 60 -7.37 -0.43 -6.92
N VAL A 61 -7.18 0.84 -7.26
CA VAL A 61 -6.96 1.92 -6.28
C VAL A 61 -8.03 2.96 -6.51
N MET A 62 -8.77 3.30 -5.46
CA MET A 62 -9.77 4.36 -5.51
C MET A 62 -9.30 5.55 -4.70
N ILE A 63 -9.23 6.73 -5.34
CA ILE A 63 -8.92 8.01 -4.71
C ILE A 63 -10.24 8.77 -4.53
N THR A 64 -10.72 8.87 -3.30
CA THR A 64 -11.97 9.57 -2.98
C THR A 64 -12.10 9.86 -1.50
N ALA A 65 -12.62 11.05 -1.19
CA ALA A 65 -13.08 11.42 0.15
C ALA A 65 -14.56 11.06 0.39
N SER A 66 -15.27 10.49 -0.59
CA SER A 66 -16.71 10.19 -0.53
C SER A 66 -17.56 11.40 -0.10
N HIS A 67 -17.97 11.49 1.16
CA HIS A 67 -18.80 12.56 1.72
C HIS A 67 -18.01 13.52 2.63
N ASN A 68 -16.69 13.38 2.70
CA ASN A 68 -15.84 14.25 3.50
C ASN A 68 -15.80 15.69 2.93
N PRO A 69 -15.49 16.70 3.77
CA PRO A 69 -15.40 18.08 3.33
C PRO A 69 -14.35 18.31 2.23
N PRO A 70 -14.50 19.38 1.42
CA PRO A 70 -13.46 19.84 0.51
C PRO A 70 -12.16 20.14 1.29
N GLY A 71 -11.08 19.47 0.91
CA GLY A 71 -9.78 19.53 1.59
C GLY A 71 -9.33 18.19 2.17
N ASP A 72 -10.26 17.27 2.41
CA ASP A 72 -9.97 15.87 2.67
C ASP A 72 -9.86 15.07 1.37
N ASN A 73 -9.14 13.95 1.45
CA ASN A 73 -9.18 12.92 0.43
C ASN A 73 -8.97 11.55 1.08
N GLY A 74 -9.04 10.49 0.29
CA GLY A 74 -8.80 9.14 0.76
C GLY A 74 -8.30 8.23 -0.33
N ILE A 75 -7.66 7.14 0.06
CA ILE A 75 -7.10 6.14 -0.86
C ILE A 75 -7.40 4.76 -0.29
N LYS A 76 -8.03 3.89 -1.10
CA LYS A 76 -8.31 2.50 -0.74
C LYS A 76 -7.94 1.52 -1.85
N LEU A 77 -7.53 0.33 -1.45
CA LEU A 77 -7.26 -0.82 -2.33
C LEU A 77 -8.55 -1.62 -2.54
N ILE A 78 -8.74 -2.09 -3.78
CA ILE A 78 -9.90 -2.89 -4.20
C ILE A 78 -9.36 -4.23 -4.71
N ASP A 79 -9.81 -5.33 -4.11
CA ASP A 79 -9.39 -6.68 -4.49
C ASP A 79 -10.03 -7.10 -5.84
N PRO A 80 -9.52 -8.16 -6.50
CA PRO A 80 -9.93 -8.53 -7.85
C PRO A 80 -11.42 -8.82 -8.07
N ASP A 81 -12.15 -9.15 -7.01
CA ASP A 81 -13.61 -9.37 -7.02
C ASP A 81 -14.42 -8.06 -7.02
N GLY A 82 -13.75 -6.90 -7.00
CA GLY A 82 -14.36 -5.58 -6.85
C GLY A 82 -14.69 -5.21 -5.40
N GLY A 83 -14.40 -6.11 -4.46
CA GLY A 83 -14.59 -5.92 -3.03
C GLY A 83 -13.46 -5.12 -2.37
N MET A 84 -13.62 -4.90 -1.07
CA MET A 84 -12.57 -4.29 -0.26
C MET A 84 -11.36 -5.21 -0.16
N LEU A 85 -10.18 -4.63 0.06
CA LEU A 85 -9.00 -5.39 0.44
C LEU A 85 -9.32 -6.34 1.62
N LYS A 86 -8.96 -7.62 1.49
CA LYS A 86 -9.13 -8.61 2.56
C LYS A 86 -8.51 -8.10 3.87
N ALA A 87 -9.25 -8.18 4.98
CA ALA A 87 -8.81 -7.66 6.28
C ALA A 87 -7.44 -8.22 6.76
N SER A 88 -7.08 -9.43 6.33
CA SER A 88 -5.76 -10.03 6.62
C SER A 88 -4.57 -9.26 6.00
N TRP A 89 -4.82 -8.34 5.07
CA TRP A 89 -3.82 -7.47 4.46
C TRP A 89 -3.70 -6.10 5.16
N GLU A 90 -4.61 -5.72 6.05
CA GLU A 90 -4.49 -4.45 6.78
C GLU A 90 -3.19 -4.36 7.59
N PRO A 91 -2.73 -5.42 8.29
CA PRO A 91 -1.42 -5.39 8.96
C PRO A 91 -0.26 -5.22 7.99
N VAL A 92 -0.32 -5.86 6.82
CA VAL A 92 0.70 -5.77 5.77
C VAL A 92 0.79 -4.35 5.20
N VAL A 93 -0.36 -3.69 5.03
CA VAL A 93 -0.44 -2.28 4.61
C VAL A 93 0.22 -1.37 5.64
N MET A 94 -0.09 -1.57 6.93
CA MET A 94 0.48 -0.76 8.01
C MET A 94 1.97 -1.00 8.20
N GLU A 95 2.42 -2.26 8.11
CA GLU A 95 3.85 -2.61 8.12
C GLU A 95 4.60 -1.89 6.99
N PHE A 96 4.06 -1.90 5.77
CA PHE A 96 4.69 -1.21 4.66
C PHE A 96 4.61 0.32 4.76
N MET A 97 3.61 0.87 5.44
CA MET A 97 3.57 2.31 5.74
C MET A 97 4.76 2.72 6.60
N GLU A 98 5.09 1.95 7.62
CA GLU A 98 6.20 2.27 8.52
C GLU A 98 7.57 1.77 7.98
N CYS A 99 7.58 1.08 6.84
CA CYS A 99 8.78 0.51 6.26
C CYS A 99 9.80 1.61 5.87
N SER A 100 11.03 1.44 6.35
CA SER A 100 12.15 2.33 6.05
C SER A 100 12.75 2.07 4.66
N GLU A 101 13.55 3.01 4.17
CA GLU A 101 14.33 2.82 2.93
C GLU A 101 15.29 1.63 3.01
N SER A 102 15.88 1.36 4.18
CA SER A 102 16.81 0.24 4.37
C SER A 102 16.11 -1.12 4.37
N ASP A 103 14.84 -1.17 4.78
CA ASP A 103 14.08 -2.41 4.88
C ASP A 103 13.26 -2.70 3.62
N GLY A 104 12.94 -1.69 2.82
CA GLY A 104 12.03 -1.80 1.67
C GLY A 104 12.41 -2.88 0.66
N SER A 105 13.70 -3.03 0.34
CA SER A 105 14.16 -4.06 -0.61
C SER A 105 13.92 -5.47 -0.08
N THR A 106 14.19 -5.69 1.21
CA THR A 106 13.96 -6.97 1.91
C THR A 106 12.47 -7.25 2.05
N TRP A 107 11.68 -6.24 2.43
CA TRP A 107 10.24 -6.34 2.54
C TRP A 107 9.62 -6.78 1.20
N LEU A 108 10.00 -6.14 0.09
CA LEU A 108 9.53 -6.52 -1.24
C LEU A 108 9.94 -7.94 -1.62
N ALA A 109 11.17 -8.36 -1.30
CA ALA A 109 11.64 -9.71 -1.62
C ALA A 109 10.80 -10.80 -0.91
N GLY A 110 10.38 -10.55 0.33
CA GLY A 110 9.52 -11.45 1.10
C GLY A 110 8.06 -11.46 0.66
N HIS A 111 7.54 -10.32 0.19
CA HIS A 111 6.11 -10.16 -0.12
C HIS A 111 5.74 -10.42 -1.58
N LEU A 112 6.70 -10.33 -2.52
CA LEU A 112 6.45 -10.57 -3.96
C LEU A 112 6.38 -12.04 -4.37
N ASN A 113 6.71 -12.96 -3.47
CA ASN A 113 6.79 -14.41 -3.75
C ASN A 113 5.84 -15.24 -2.88
N ASN A 114 4.95 -14.59 -2.14
CA ASN A 114 4.21 -15.23 -1.06
C ASN A 114 2.70 -14.98 -1.21
N PRO A 115 1.99 -15.82 -1.99
CA PRO A 115 0.60 -15.58 -2.30
C PRO A 115 -0.35 -15.66 -1.10
N GLU A 116 0.03 -16.30 0.02
CA GLU A 116 -0.83 -16.38 1.23
C GLU A 116 -0.18 -17.03 2.49
N SER A 117 1.13 -16.91 2.76
CA SER A 117 1.66 -17.27 4.10
C SER A 117 1.80 -16.00 4.95
N LYS A 118 1.11 -15.81 6.06
CA LYS A 118 0.75 -16.76 7.12
C LYS A 118 -0.67 -16.50 7.62
N SER A 119 -1.58 -17.44 7.38
CA SER A 119 -2.72 -17.67 8.29
C SER A 119 -2.91 -19.18 8.38
N SER A 120 -2.12 -19.77 9.27
CA SER A 120 -2.41 -21.02 9.97
C SER A 120 -2.62 -20.65 11.43
#